data_AF-A0A821MPP3-F1
#
_entry.id   AF-A0A821MPP3-F1
#
_cell.length_a   1.000
_cell.length_b   1.000
_cell.length_c   1.000
_cell.angle_alpha   90.00
_cell.angle_beta   90.00
_cell.angle_gamma   90.00
#
_symmetry.space_group_name_H-M   'P 1'
#
loop_
_entity.id
_entity.type
_entity.pdbx_description
1 polymer ?
#
loop_
_entity_poly.entity_id
_entity_poly.type
_entity_poly.pdbx_seq_one_letter_code
_entity_poly.pdbx_strand_id
1 'polypeptide(L)'
;MHDAEFPYDVQWTDIDAMSSSLDFTYDQSNFHGLTDLVRSLQSEGKHYVNIIDVGISSTQPSGTYPPYDDGLKRAIFMTKFNSTVPITGKVWPGLTVFPDFTNASTIEW
;
A
#
# COMPACT_ATOMS: atom_id res chain seq x y z
N MET A 1 -10.10 20.05 15.79
CA MET A 1 -9.57 20.77 14.61
C MET A 1 -10.67 21.51 13.89
N HIS A 2 -11.71 20.82 13.39
CA HIS A 2 -12.83 21.45 12.71
C HIS A 2 -13.63 22.41 13.59
N ASP A 3 -14.15 21.96 14.75
CA ASP A 3 -14.95 22.79 15.67
C ASP A 3 -14.18 23.97 16.26
N ALA A 4 -12.85 23.89 16.25
CA ALA A 4 -11.96 24.94 16.71
C ALA A 4 -11.55 25.90 15.57
N GLU A 5 -12.14 25.75 14.39
CA GLU A 5 -11.90 26.57 13.18
C GLU A 5 -10.42 26.66 12.77
N PHE A 6 -9.64 25.61 13.04
CA PHE A 6 -8.26 25.55 12.56
C PHE A 6 -8.25 25.34 11.03
N PRO A 7 -7.42 26.08 10.29
CA PRO A 7 -7.15 25.78 8.88
C PRO A 7 -6.65 24.35 8.73
N TYR A 8 -7.34 23.57 7.89
CA TYR A 8 -7.12 22.14 7.76
C TYR A 8 -7.53 21.64 6.37
N ASP A 9 -6.53 21.34 5.55
CA ASP A 9 -6.72 20.98 4.14
C ASP A 9 -6.58 19.48 3.86
N VAL A 10 -5.81 18.72 4.65
CA VAL A 10 -5.41 17.34 4.28
C VAL A 10 -5.43 16.39 5.48
N GLN A 11 -6.20 15.31 5.38
CA GLN A 11 -6.07 14.15 6.28
C GLN A 11 -5.00 13.21 5.76
N TRP A 12 -4.09 12.79 6.64
CA TRP A 12 -3.16 11.71 6.36
C TRP A 12 -3.53 10.46 7.15
N THR A 13 -3.38 9.29 6.56
CA THR A 13 -3.46 8.00 7.28
C THR A 13 -2.18 7.21 7.09
N ASP A 14 -1.69 6.67 8.20
CA ASP A 14 -0.50 5.82 8.21
C ASP A 14 -0.89 4.34 8.01
N ILE A 15 0.07 3.44 8.21
CA ILE A 15 -0.03 1.99 7.96
C ILE A 15 -1.16 1.28 8.72
N ASP A 16 -1.68 1.88 9.80
CA ASP A 16 -2.76 1.34 10.62
C ASP A 16 -4.10 1.28 9.88
N ALA A 17 -4.27 2.10 8.83
CA ALA A 17 -5.43 2.02 7.94
C ALA A 17 -5.46 0.72 7.11
N MET A 18 -4.31 0.08 6.88
CA MET A 18 -4.18 -1.10 6.02
C MET A 18 -4.55 -2.39 6.75
N SER A 19 -5.13 -3.36 6.03
CA SER A 19 -5.39 -4.68 6.60
C SER A 19 -4.08 -5.43 6.77
N SER A 20 -3.70 -5.72 8.02
CA SER A 20 -2.44 -6.40 8.36
C SER A 20 -1.19 -5.74 7.73
N SER A 21 -1.21 -4.41 7.60
CA SER A 21 -0.14 -3.62 6.97
C SER A 21 0.17 -4.00 5.52
N LEU A 22 -0.81 -4.55 4.79
CA LEU A 22 -0.70 -4.88 3.37
C LEU A 22 -1.05 -3.64 2.53
N ASP A 23 -0.08 -3.16 1.73
CA ASP A 23 -0.33 -2.10 0.75
C ASP A 23 -1.52 -2.43 -0.15
N PHE A 24 -2.25 -1.38 -0.55
CA PHE A 24 -3.44 -1.45 -1.40
C PHE A 24 -4.64 -2.18 -0.78
N THR A 25 -4.68 -2.26 0.55
CA THR A 25 -5.83 -2.75 1.32
C THR A 25 -6.24 -1.74 2.38
N TYR A 26 -7.42 -1.92 2.97
CA TYR A 26 -7.78 -1.23 4.22
C TYR A 26 -8.53 -2.16 5.18
N ASP A 27 -8.34 -1.94 6.48
CA ASP A 27 -8.95 -2.72 7.56
C ASP A 27 -10.47 -2.46 7.65
N GLN A 28 -11.27 -3.45 7.24
CA GLN A 28 -12.72 -3.34 7.24
C GLN A 28 -13.36 -3.36 8.63
N SER A 29 -12.61 -3.65 9.69
CA SER A 29 -13.11 -3.62 11.06
C SER A 29 -12.85 -2.26 11.69
N ASN A 30 -11.58 -1.86 11.76
CA ASN A 30 -11.18 -0.62 12.42
C ASN A 30 -11.43 0.62 11.54
N PHE A 31 -11.42 0.46 10.21
CA PHE A 31 -11.57 1.54 9.23
C PHE A 31 -12.79 1.33 8.30
N HIS A 32 -13.85 0.69 8.78
CA HIS A 32 -15.08 0.43 7.99
C HIS A 32 -15.72 1.71 7.39
N GLY A 33 -15.59 2.86 8.04
CA GLY A 33 -16.13 4.15 7.57
C GLY A 33 -15.19 4.93 6.66
N LEU A 34 -14.03 4.38 6.28
CA LEU A 34 -12.99 5.13 5.58
C LEU A 34 -13.48 5.73 4.25
N THR A 35 -14.27 4.99 3.50
CA THR A 35 -14.81 5.47 2.22
C THR A 35 -15.72 6.69 2.41
N ASP A 36 -16.56 6.69 3.45
CA ASP A 36 -17.46 7.81 3.75
C ASP A 36 -16.70 9.01 4.29
N LEU A 37 -15.64 8.79 5.09
CA LEU A 37 -14.73 9.85 5.52
C LEU A 37 -14.08 10.54 4.31
N VAL A 38 -13.54 9.78 3.36
CA VAL A 38 -12.91 10.33 2.15
C VAL A 38 -13.91 11.16 1.35
N ARG A 39 -15.14 10.68 1.17
CA ARG A 39 -16.22 11.43 0.49
C ARG A 39 -16.55 12.74 1.23
N SER A 40 -16.64 12.71 2.56
CA SER A 40 -16.89 13.92 3.37
C SER A 40 -15.79 14.95 3.16
N LEU A 41 -14.52 14.54 3.29
CA LEU A 41 -13.37 15.42 3.10
C LEU A 41 -13.39 16.07 1.71
N GLN A 42 -13.60 15.28 0.66
CA GLN A 42 -13.70 15.80 -0.71
C GLN A 42 -14.86 16.78 -0.89
N SER A 43 -16.02 16.53 -0.26
CA SER A 43 -17.18 17.42 -0.31
C SER A 43 -16.93 18.78 0.35
N GLU A 44 -16.00 18.82 1.30
CA GLU A 44 -15.55 20.02 2.01
C GLU A 44 -14.35 20.70 1.33
N GLY A 45 -13.93 20.22 0.15
CA GLY A 45 -12.76 20.73 -0.58
C GLY A 45 -11.42 20.31 0.02
N LYS A 46 -11.40 19.31 0.90
CA LYS A 46 -10.19 18.77 1.54
C LYS A 46 -9.66 17.55 0.79
N HIS A 47 -8.41 17.20 1.10
CA HIS A 47 -7.71 16.07 0.51
C HIS A 47 -7.50 14.95 1.53
N TYR A 48 -7.35 13.74 1.01
CA TYR A 48 -6.99 12.55 1.76
C TYR A 48 -5.71 11.96 1.15
N VAL A 49 -4.74 11.63 2.00
CA VAL A 49 -3.48 11.02 1.59
C VAL A 49 -3.22 9.80 2.47
N ASN A 50 -3.08 8.63 1.85
CA ASN A 50 -2.60 7.44 2.53
C ASN A 50 -1.12 7.23 2.23
N ILE A 51 -0.39 6.66 3.19
CA ILE A 51 0.91 6.06 2.93
C ILE A 51 0.78 4.84 2.01
N ILE A 52 1.84 4.57 1.24
CA ILE A 52 2.10 3.31 0.53
C ILE A 52 3.58 3.00 0.73
N ASP A 53 3.90 1.79 1.14
CA ASP A 53 5.27 1.32 1.31
C ASP A 53 5.80 0.62 0.04
N VAL A 54 7.10 0.38 0.00
CA VAL A 54 7.75 -0.33 -1.11
C VAL A 54 7.82 -1.84 -0.88
N GLY A 55 7.50 -2.31 0.33
CA GLY A 55 7.65 -3.70 0.75
C GLY A 55 6.37 -4.50 0.53
N ILE A 56 6.33 -5.31 -0.52
CA ILE A 56 5.15 -6.12 -0.87
C ILE A 56 5.22 -7.46 -0.16
N SER A 57 4.20 -7.79 0.66
CA SER A 57 4.12 -9.07 1.39
C SER A 57 4.23 -10.27 0.43
N SER A 58 5.14 -11.20 0.73
CA SER A 58 5.42 -12.37 -0.10
C SER A 58 4.88 -13.68 0.49
N THR A 59 4.04 -13.59 1.53
CA THR A 59 3.56 -14.75 2.30
C THR A 59 2.06 -14.98 2.19
N GLN A 60 1.36 -14.15 1.42
CA GLN A 60 -0.07 -14.32 1.21
C GLN A 60 -0.34 -15.56 0.35
N PRO A 61 -1.48 -16.26 0.54
CA PRO A 61 -1.89 -17.33 -0.35
C PRO A 61 -1.94 -16.87 -1.82
N SER A 62 -1.58 -17.76 -2.74
CA SER A 62 -1.61 -17.47 -4.17
C SER A 62 -3.02 -17.07 -4.61
N GLY A 63 -3.13 -15.95 -5.33
CA GLY A 63 -4.40 -15.41 -5.82
C GLY A 63 -5.16 -14.54 -4.82
N THR A 64 -4.62 -14.29 -3.63
CA THR A 64 -5.29 -13.45 -2.61
C THR A 64 -4.67 -12.06 -2.45
N TYR A 65 -3.48 -11.83 -3.01
CA TYR A 65 -2.78 -10.55 -2.89
C TYR A 65 -2.23 -10.10 -4.26
N PRO A 66 -3.08 -9.42 -5.07
CA PRO A 66 -2.75 -9.02 -6.43
C PRO A 66 -1.43 -8.27 -6.59
N PRO A 67 -1.03 -7.34 -5.69
CA PRO A 67 0.27 -6.68 -5.80
C PRO A 67 1.43 -7.68 -5.91
N TYR A 68 1.43 -8.72 -5.08
CA TYR A 68 2.46 -9.76 -5.14
C TYR A 68 2.30 -10.67 -6.37
N ASP A 69 1.09 -11.17 -6.60
CA ASP A 69 0.81 -12.15 -7.66
C ASP A 69 1.09 -11.57 -9.05
N ASP A 70 0.67 -10.33 -9.32
CA ASP A 70 0.89 -9.66 -10.60
C ASP A 70 2.34 -9.20 -10.74
N GLY A 71 2.98 -8.79 -9.64
CA GLY A 71 4.39 -8.45 -9.64
C GLY A 71 5.29 -9.65 -10.01
N LEU A 72 4.94 -10.85 -9.54
CA LEU A 72 5.61 -12.10 -9.93
C LEU A 72 5.41 -12.41 -11.41
N LYS A 73 4.18 -12.29 -11.93
CA LYS A 73 3.87 -12.54 -13.35
C LYS A 73 4.65 -11.61 -14.29
N ARG A 74 4.88 -10.37 -13.86
CA ARG A 74 5.61 -9.34 -14.62
C ARG A 74 7.14 -9.38 -14.42
N ALA A 75 7.63 -10.22 -13.49
CA ALA A 75 9.05 -10.32 -13.14
C ALA A 75 9.68 -8.96 -12.75
N ILE A 76 8.98 -8.17 -11.93
CA ILE A 76 9.37 -6.80 -11.57
C ILE A 76 10.12 -6.65 -10.25
N PHE A 77 10.19 -7.72 -9.43
CA PHE A 77 10.87 -7.63 -8.14
C PHE A 77 12.39 -7.69 -8.28
N MET A 78 13.10 -6.94 -7.43
CA MET A 78 14.56 -7.04 -7.32
C MET A 78 14.98 -8.48 -7.02
N THR A 79 15.94 -9.01 -7.78
CA THR A 79 16.42 -10.40 -7.66
C THR A 79 17.78 -10.50 -7.00
N LYS A 80 18.09 -11.70 -6.49
CA LYS A 80 19.42 -12.01 -5.96
C LYS A 80 20.45 -11.93 -7.09
N PHE A 81 21.70 -11.63 -6.74
CA PHE A 81 22.79 -11.56 -7.72
C PHE A 81 22.85 -12.82 -8.58
N ASN A 82 22.85 -12.63 -9.91
CA ASN A 82 22.89 -13.70 -10.91
C ASN A 82 21.78 -14.76 -10.74
N SER A 83 20.56 -14.33 -10.39
CA SER A 83 19.39 -15.20 -10.18
C SER A 83 18.10 -14.53 -10.68
N THR A 84 17.06 -15.34 -10.90
CA THR A 84 15.69 -14.88 -11.13
C THR A 84 14.84 -14.90 -9.85
N VAL A 85 15.42 -15.33 -8.72
CA VAL A 85 14.71 -15.41 -7.44
C VAL A 85 14.67 -14.02 -6.79
N PRO A 86 13.50 -13.49 -6.41
CA PRO A 86 13.38 -12.24 -5.68
C PRO A 86 14.21 -12.21 -4.39
N ILE A 87 14.77 -11.05 -4.06
CA ILE A 87 15.32 -10.79 -2.74
C ILE A 87 14.16 -10.66 -1.76
N THR A 88 14.29 -11.34 -0.61
CA THR A 88 13.30 -11.27 0.48
C THR A 88 13.90 -10.47 1.64
N GLY A 89 13.16 -9.47 2.11
CA GLY A 89 13.43 -8.72 3.33
C GLY A 89 12.31 -8.89 4.36
N LYS A 90 12.27 -7.98 5.33
CA LYS A 90 11.20 -7.91 6.33
C LYS A 90 10.81 -6.45 6.59
N VAL A 91 9.52 -6.14 6.46
CA VAL A 91 8.92 -4.82 6.78
C VAL A 91 7.61 -5.07 7.55
N TRP A 92 6.67 -4.12 7.56
CA TRP A 92 5.43 -4.16 8.35
C TRP A 92 4.58 -5.42 8.12
N PRO A 93 4.31 -5.88 6.89
CA PRO A 93 3.50 -7.07 6.67
C PRO A 93 4.29 -8.39 6.82
N GLY A 94 5.47 -8.37 7.45
CA GLY A 94 6.33 -9.54 7.60
C GLY A 94 7.34 -9.68 6.47
N LEU A 95 7.46 -10.88 5.88
CA LEU A 95 8.41 -11.11 4.79
C LEU A 95 7.92 -10.44 3.51
N THR A 96 8.82 -9.69 2.86
CA THR A 96 8.49 -8.85 1.71
C THR A 96 9.47 -9.04 0.57
N VAL A 97 8.99 -8.78 -0.64
CA VAL A 97 9.80 -8.51 -1.83
C VAL A 97 9.71 -7.02 -2.19
N PHE A 98 10.61 -6.56 -3.04
CA PHE A 98 10.75 -5.14 -3.36
C PHE A 98 10.67 -4.92 -4.86
N PRO A 99 9.71 -4.13 -5.36
CA PRO A 99 9.63 -3.75 -6.77
C PRO A 99 10.91 -3.02 -7.20
N ASP A 100 11.42 -3.35 -8.38
CA ASP A 100 12.51 -2.60 -9.01
C ASP A 100 11.94 -1.43 -9.82
N PHE A 101 11.87 -0.25 -9.22
CA PHE A 101 11.35 0.95 -9.89
C PHE A 101 12.25 1.47 -11.02
N THR A 102 13.42 0.87 -11.28
CA THR A 102 14.22 1.17 -12.48
C THR A 102 13.74 0.40 -13.72
N ASN A 103 12.95 -0.66 -13.53
CA ASN A 103 12.31 -1.43 -14.59
C ASN A 103 11.00 -0.76 -15.02
N ALA A 104 10.85 -0.48 -16.32
CA ALA A 104 9.66 0.16 -16.88
C ALA A 104 8.36 -0.64 -16.61
N SER A 105 8.44 -1.98 -16.60
CA SER A 105 7.28 -2.84 -16.30
C SER A 105 6.77 -2.68 -14.86
N THR A 106 7.61 -2.18 -13.95
CA THR A 106 7.23 -1.87 -12.57
C THR A 106 6.41 -0.59 -12.47
N ILE A 107 6.61 0.37 -13.38
CA ILE A 107 5.84 1.63 -13.40
C ILE A 107 4.41 1.38 -13.88
N GLU A 108 4.22 0.40 -14.76
CA GLU A 108 2.91 -0.02 -15.25
C GLU A 108 2.18 -1.03 -14.34
N TRP A 109 2.89 -1.63 -13.39
CA TRP A 109 2.35 -2.54 -12.39
C TRP A 109 1.74 -1.74 -11.25
#